data_AF-A0A961D1N8-F1
#
_entry.id   AF-A0A961D1N8-F1
#
_cell.length_a   1.000
_cell.length_b   1.000
_cell.length_c   1.000
_cell.angle_alpha   90.00
_cell.angle_beta   90.00
_cell.angle_gamma   90.00
#
_symmetry.space_group_name_H-M   'P 1'
#
loop_
_entity.id
_entity.type
_entity.pdbx_description
1 polymer ?
#
loop_
_entity_poly.entity_id
_entity_poly.type
_entity_poly.pdbx_seq_one_letter_code
_entity_poly.pdbx_strand_id
1 'polypeptide(L)'
;MEDGRSDDEVMDELPEDLNLAEFVGPYTFPNNNRRRIPAAMYILIGLASLALWAFSGETSALVNSGLAVAGTGLVLFGVYGMFAGRTLVVDEADALVTASSQVGFAVGHASAQQVWHGWMSRPTWRILLYSAENPPRRR
;
A
#
# COMPACT_ATOMS: atom_id res chain seq x y z
N MET A 1 16.87 28.14 44.59
CA MET A 1 17.09 26.70 44.86
C MET A 1 17.25 26.08 43.49
N GLU A 2 18.49 25.85 43.10
CA GLU A 2 18.88 25.33 41.78
C GLU A 2 18.69 23.80 41.84
N ASP A 3 17.82 23.28 40.98
CA ASP A 3 17.46 21.86 40.91
C ASP A 3 18.67 21.08 40.37
N GLY A 4 19.45 20.50 41.28
CA GLY A 4 20.75 19.87 41.00
C GLY A 4 20.67 18.47 40.40
N ARG A 5 19.91 18.29 39.31
CA ARG A 5 20.03 17.08 38.47
C ARG A 5 21.17 17.28 37.47
N SER A 6 22.13 16.37 37.41
CA SER A 6 23.13 16.39 36.34
C SER A 6 22.47 16.02 35.01
N ASP A 7 22.93 16.58 33.88
CA ASP A 7 22.38 16.27 32.54
C ASP A 7 22.33 14.75 32.26
N ASP A 8 23.22 13.97 32.87
CA ASP A 8 23.26 12.50 32.82
C ASP A 8 22.05 11.79 33.49
N GLU A 9 21.22 12.51 34.26
CA GLU A 9 19.98 12.00 34.89
C GLU A 9 18.72 12.24 34.03
N VAL A 10 18.83 13.01 32.93
CA VAL A 10 17.72 13.19 31.99
C VAL A 10 17.67 11.98 31.06
N MET A 11 16.98 10.94 31.51
CA MET A 11 16.70 9.77 30.68
C MET A 11 15.55 10.11 29.72
N ASP A 12 15.76 9.90 28.42
CA ASP A 12 14.70 10.02 27.41
C ASP A 12 13.65 8.93 27.69
N GLU A 13 12.54 9.33 28.30
CA GLU A 13 11.41 8.44 28.56
C GLU A 13 10.58 8.31 27.29
N LEU A 14 10.34 7.08 26.86
CA LEU A 14 9.51 6.82 25.69
C LEU A 14 8.10 7.37 25.95
N PRO A 15 7.59 8.28 25.09
CA PRO A 15 6.24 8.81 25.24
C PRO A 15 5.19 7.70 25.34
N GLU A 16 4.14 7.92 26.13
CA GLU A 16 3.09 6.92 26.39
C GLU A 16 2.43 6.41 25.09
N ASP A 17 2.33 7.27 24.06
CA ASP A 17 1.80 6.94 22.74
C ASP A 17 2.76 6.12 21.85
N LEU A 18 4.03 6.00 22.23
CA LEU A 18 5.06 5.21 21.56
C LEU A 18 5.38 3.89 22.27
N ASN A 19 4.62 3.50 23.29
CA ASN A 19 4.81 2.23 23.98
C ASN A 19 4.41 1.03 23.10
N LEU A 20 5.38 0.46 22.37
CA LEU A 20 5.24 -0.72 21.51
C LEU A 20 4.71 -1.96 22.25
N ALA A 21 4.89 -2.04 23.59
CA ALA A 21 4.39 -3.16 24.38
C ALA A 21 2.86 -3.11 24.57
N GLU A 22 2.26 -1.92 24.45
CA GLU A 22 0.81 -1.70 24.59
C GLU A 22 0.07 -1.80 23.25
N PHE A 23 0.77 -1.55 22.13
CA PHE A 23 0.22 -1.73 20.78
C PHE A 23 0.26 -3.20 20.35
N VAL A 24 -0.67 -4.01 20.87
CA VAL A 24 -0.85 -5.44 20.50
C VAL A 24 -1.86 -5.63 19.35
N GLY A 25 -2.16 -4.55 18.61
CA GLY A 25 -3.07 -4.61 17.46
C GLY A 25 -2.46 -5.40 16.30
N PRO A 26 -3.25 -6.10 15.47
CA PRO A 26 -2.75 -6.73 14.27
C PRO A 26 -2.06 -5.67 13.40
N TYR A 27 -0.75 -5.82 13.17
CA TYR A 27 -0.03 -4.94 12.26
C TYR A 27 -0.59 -5.15 10.85
N THR A 28 -1.39 -4.19 10.38
CA THR A 28 -2.05 -4.27 9.07
C THR A 28 -1.28 -3.44 8.05
N PHE A 29 -0.71 -4.11 7.06
CA PHE A 29 -0.04 -3.39 5.98
C PHE A 29 -1.03 -2.56 5.15
N PRO A 30 -0.63 -1.37 4.69
CA PRO A 30 -1.44 -0.55 3.81
C PRO A 30 -1.90 -1.34 2.57
N ASN A 31 -3.22 -1.47 2.42
CA ASN A 31 -3.78 -2.22 1.30
C ASN A 31 -3.91 -1.32 0.06
N ASN A 32 -3.41 -1.82 -1.07
CA ASN A 32 -3.45 -1.12 -2.35
C ASN A 32 -4.89 -0.99 -2.94
N ASN A 33 -5.88 -1.69 -2.38
CA ASN A 33 -7.29 -1.56 -2.75
C ASN A 33 -7.83 -0.12 -2.62
N ARG A 34 -7.23 0.73 -1.76
CA ARG A 34 -7.63 2.14 -1.62
C ARG A 34 -7.56 2.94 -2.93
N ARG A 35 -6.76 2.50 -3.91
CA ARG A 35 -6.69 3.10 -5.26
C ARG A 35 -8.03 3.04 -6.02
N ARG A 36 -8.96 2.16 -5.64
CA ARG A 36 -10.28 2.07 -6.28
C ARG A 36 -11.16 3.28 -6.02
N ILE A 37 -10.96 3.98 -4.90
CA ILE A 37 -11.74 5.18 -4.56
C ILE A 37 -11.47 6.31 -5.58
N PRO A 38 -10.22 6.80 -5.77
CA PRO A 38 -9.94 7.80 -6.78
C PRO A 38 -10.21 7.29 -8.20
N ALA A 39 -10.00 5.98 -8.48
CA ALA A 39 -10.33 5.38 -9.77
C ALA A 39 -11.83 5.51 -10.11
N ALA A 40 -12.71 5.21 -9.15
CA ALA A 40 -14.15 5.39 -9.32
C ALA A 40 -14.52 6.86 -9.53
N MET A 41 -13.85 7.79 -8.84
CA MET A 41 -14.03 9.23 -9.06
C MET A 41 -13.65 9.64 -10.48
N TYR A 42 -12.52 9.15 -11.01
CA TYR A 42 -12.12 9.44 -12.40
C TYR A 42 -13.12 8.89 -13.41
N ILE A 43 -13.64 7.67 -13.20
CA ILE A 43 -14.68 7.09 -14.06
C ILE A 43 -15.94 7.96 -14.01
N LEU A 44 -16.40 8.34 -12.82
CA LEU A 44 -17.62 9.14 -12.65
C LEU A 44 -17.49 10.51 -13.32
N ILE A 45 -16.38 11.21 -13.10
CA ILE A 45 -16.11 12.51 -13.72
C ILE A 45 -16.00 12.36 -15.23
N GLY A 46 -15.28 11.34 -15.72
CA GLY A 46 -15.11 11.09 -17.14
C GLY A 46 -16.43 10.77 -17.85
N LEU A 47 -17.29 9.95 -17.24
CA LEU A 47 -18.64 9.67 -17.75
C LEU A 47 -19.51 10.93 -17.75
N ALA A 48 -19.43 11.77 -16.72
CA ALA A 48 -20.14 13.05 -16.70
C ALA A 48 -19.67 13.98 -17.82
N SER A 49 -18.36 14.08 -18.07
CA SER A 49 -17.80 14.85 -19.20
C SER A 49 -18.29 14.33 -20.55
N LEU A 50 -18.32 13.01 -20.74
CA LEU A 50 -18.83 12.39 -21.97
C LEU A 50 -20.34 12.63 -22.16
N ALA A 51 -21.12 12.54 -21.09
CA ALA A 51 -22.55 12.84 -21.13
C ALA A 51 -22.81 14.31 -21.51
N LEU A 52 -22.09 15.25 -20.88
CA LEU A 52 -22.18 16.67 -21.23
C LEU A 52 -21.82 16.93 -22.69
N TRP A 53 -20.78 16.28 -23.19
CA TRP A 53 -20.41 16.35 -24.60
C TRP A 53 -21.51 15.79 -25.52
N ALA A 54 -22.05 14.62 -25.20
CA ALA A 54 -23.05 13.95 -26.03
C ALA A 54 -24.39 14.70 -26.10
N PHE A 55 -24.82 15.35 -25.02
CA PHE A 55 -26.12 16.02 -24.96
C PHE A 55 -26.07 17.53 -25.25
N SER A 56 -24.92 18.18 -25.04
CA SER A 56 -24.79 19.64 -25.14
C SER A 56 -23.71 20.11 -26.10
N GLY A 57 -23.04 19.20 -26.82
CA GLY A 57 -21.91 19.52 -27.69
C GLY A 57 -22.26 20.41 -28.88
N GLU A 58 -23.48 20.33 -29.42
CA GLU A 58 -23.92 21.15 -30.56
C GLU A 58 -24.57 22.48 -30.14
N THR A 59 -25.03 22.57 -28.88
CA THR A 59 -25.87 23.67 -28.39
C THR A 59 -25.14 24.62 -27.45
N SER A 60 -24.03 24.20 -26.84
CA SER A 60 -23.29 24.99 -25.84
C SER A 60 -21.91 25.40 -26.31
N ALA A 61 -21.61 26.69 -26.24
CA ALA A 61 -20.27 27.22 -26.54
C ALA A 61 -19.19 26.77 -25.53
N LEU A 62 -19.59 26.24 -24.37
CA LEU A 62 -18.67 25.75 -23.32
C LEU A 62 -18.25 24.29 -23.53
N VAL A 63 -18.92 23.56 -24.43
CA VAL A 63 -18.70 22.13 -24.67
C VAL A 63 -18.07 21.94 -26.04
N ASN A 64 -16.99 21.17 -26.11
CA ASN A 64 -16.29 20.90 -27.36
C ASN A 64 -15.69 19.48 -27.35
N SER A 65 -15.13 19.05 -28.48
CA SER A 65 -14.51 17.71 -28.62
C SER A 65 -13.36 17.45 -27.65
N GLY A 66 -12.70 18.49 -27.13
CA GLY A 66 -11.70 18.36 -26.07
C GLY A 66 -12.29 17.82 -24.76
N LEU A 67 -13.52 18.17 -24.42
CA LEU A 67 -14.23 17.59 -23.26
C LEU A 67 -14.46 16.09 -23.45
N ALA A 68 -14.76 15.66 -24.67
CA ALA A 68 -14.91 14.24 -25.00
C ALA A 68 -13.59 13.49 -24.79
N VAL A 69 -12.49 14.02 -25.34
CA VAL A 69 -11.15 13.43 -25.20
C VAL A 69 -10.72 13.35 -23.73
N ALA A 70 -10.93 14.42 -22.96
CA ALA A 70 -10.63 14.44 -21.53
C ALA A 70 -11.47 13.39 -20.76
N GLY A 71 -12.77 13.33 -21.06
CA GLY A 71 -13.68 12.33 -20.46
C GLY A 71 -13.25 10.90 -20.76
N THR A 72 -12.91 10.60 -22.01
CA THR A 72 -12.37 9.28 -22.40
C THR A 72 -11.07 8.97 -21.66
N GLY A 73 -10.13 9.91 -21.59
CA GLY A 73 -8.87 9.73 -20.86
C GLY A 73 -9.08 9.41 -19.38
N LEU A 74 -9.99 10.13 -18.71
CA LEU A 74 -10.35 9.89 -17.32
C LEU A 74 -10.98 8.50 -17.11
N VAL A 75 -11.89 8.09 -17.99
CA VAL A 75 -12.49 6.75 -17.92
C VAL A 75 -11.42 5.67 -18.09
N LEU A 76 -10.55 5.78 -19.10
CA LEU A 76 -9.47 4.80 -19.33
C LEU A 76 -8.52 4.71 -18.14
N PHE A 77 -8.10 5.86 -17.60
CA PHE A 77 -7.23 5.92 -16.44
C PHE A 77 -7.90 5.36 -15.18
N GLY A 78 -9.18 5.68 -14.95
CA GLY A 78 -9.96 5.14 -13.86
C GLY A 78 -10.15 3.63 -13.97
N VAL A 79 -10.47 3.10 -15.16
CA VAL A 79 -10.56 1.66 -15.41
C VAL A 79 -9.23 0.97 -15.10
N TYR A 80 -8.11 1.53 -15.55
CA TYR A 80 -6.78 1.05 -15.20
C TYR A 80 -6.57 1.05 -13.67
N GLY A 81 -6.93 2.14 -12.98
CA GLY A 81 -6.84 2.27 -11.53
C GLY A 81 -7.67 1.21 -10.77
N MET A 82 -8.83 0.83 -11.30
CA MET A 82 -9.64 -0.25 -10.73
C MET A 82 -8.92 -1.60 -10.77
N PHE A 83 -8.25 -1.90 -11.88
CA PHE A 83 -7.45 -3.13 -12.01
C PHE A 83 -6.15 -3.10 -11.22
N ALA A 84 -5.50 -1.93 -11.15
CA ALA A 84 -4.25 -1.74 -10.41
C ALA A 84 -4.47 -1.68 -8.89
N GLY A 85 -5.69 -1.36 -8.42
CA GLY A 85 -6.10 -1.40 -7.01
C GLY A 85 -6.37 -2.82 -6.52
N ARG A 86 -5.38 -3.72 -6.63
CA ARG A 86 -5.50 -5.10 -6.15
C ARG A 86 -5.38 -5.18 -4.64
N THR A 87 -6.22 -5.99 -4.04
CA THR A 87 -6.22 -6.27 -2.60
C THR A 87 -5.03 -7.16 -2.24
N LEU A 88 -4.29 -6.79 -1.19
CA LEU A 88 -3.40 -7.73 -0.50
C LEU A 88 -4.25 -8.77 0.23
N VAL A 89 -4.16 -10.04 -0.20
CA VAL A 89 -4.96 -11.15 0.36
C VAL A 89 -4.17 -11.93 1.40
N VAL A 90 -2.86 -12.07 1.20
CA VAL A 90 -1.95 -12.83 2.07
C VAL A 90 -1.30 -11.86 3.04
N ASP A 91 -1.45 -12.10 4.34
CA ASP A 91 -0.80 -11.30 5.37
C ASP A 91 0.69 -11.69 5.53
N GLU A 92 1.42 -10.98 6.39
CA GLU A 92 2.85 -11.23 6.58
C GLU A 92 3.10 -12.61 7.20
N ALA A 93 2.29 -13.01 8.18
CA ALA A 93 2.44 -14.25 8.92
C ALA A 93 2.22 -15.48 8.01
N ASP A 94 1.14 -15.48 7.22
CA ASP A 94 0.84 -16.51 6.24
C ASP A 94 1.95 -16.59 5.19
N ALA A 95 2.49 -15.45 4.75
CA ALA A 95 3.58 -15.41 3.79
C ALA A 95 4.86 -16.05 4.36
N LEU A 96 5.23 -15.72 5.61
CA LEU A 96 6.39 -16.29 6.29
C LEU A 96 6.24 -17.79 6.57
N VAL A 97 5.06 -18.24 7.03
CA VAL A 97 4.76 -19.66 7.25
C VAL A 97 4.83 -20.43 5.93
N THR A 98 4.23 -19.87 4.87
CA THR A 98 4.27 -20.47 3.54
C THR A 98 5.70 -20.59 3.04
N ALA A 99 6.51 -19.52 3.10
CA ALA A 99 7.90 -19.57 2.65
C ALA A 99 8.77 -20.52 3.47
N SER A 100 8.58 -20.56 4.80
CA SER A 100 9.31 -21.46 5.69
C SER A 100 8.99 -22.93 5.39
N SER A 101 7.76 -23.25 4.96
CA SER A 101 7.40 -24.62 4.56
C SER A 101 8.09 -25.10 3.27
N GLN A 102 8.63 -24.18 2.46
CA GLN A 102 9.24 -24.51 1.17
C GLN A 102 10.76 -24.72 1.26
N VAL A 103 11.38 -24.39 2.40
CA VAL A 103 12.83 -24.53 2.60
C VAL A 103 13.17 -25.82 3.35
N GLY A 104 14.22 -26.51 2.91
CA GLY A 104 14.69 -27.77 3.50
C GLY A 104 15.62 -27.62 4.71
N PHE A 105 15.54 -26.52 5.45
CA PHE A 105 16.35 -26.25 6.63
C PHE A 105 15.54 -25.55 7.72
N ALA A 106 15.96 -25.72 8.98
CA ALA A 106 15.33 -25.03 10.11
C ALA A 106 15.58 -23.52 10.00
N VAL A 107 14.51 -22.73 9.90
CA VAL A 107 14.55 -21.26 9.80
C VAL A 107 14.75 -20.64 11.19
N GLY A 108 15.68 -19.69 11.29
CA GLY A 108 15.90 -18.84 12.45
C GLY A 108 15.30 -17.45 12.24
N HIS A 109 16.18 -16.44 12.09
CA HIS A 109 15.74 -15.09 11.76
C HIS A 109 15.16 -15.05 10.33
N ALA A 110 14.01 -14.39 10.19
CA ALA A 110 13.34 -14.20 8.92
C ALA A 110 12.86 -12.75 8.81
N SER A 111 12.80 -12.25 7.57
CA SER A 111 12.19 -10.95 7.28
C SER A 111 11.30 -11.02 6.05
N ALA A 112 10.20 -10.31 6.09
CA ALA A 112 9.29 -10.14 4.96
C ALA A 112 9.22 -8.66 4.58
N GLN A 113 9.25 -8.39 3.28
CA GLN A 113 9.08 -7.06 2.72
C GLN A 113 7.97 -7.11 1.68
N GLN A 114 6.94 -6.29 1.89
CA GLN A 114 5.91 -6.09 0.89
C GLN A 114 6.44 -5.22 -0.26
N VAL A 115 6.26 -5.69 -1.49
CA VAL A 115 6.58 -4.97 -2.71
C VAL A 115 5.44 -5.08 -3.72
N TRP A 116 5.55 -4.33 -4.80
CA TRP A 116 4.61 -4.39 -5.93
C TRP A 116 5.35 -4.85 -7.18
N HIS A 117 4.74 -5.78 -7.91
CA HIS A 117 5.30 -6.33 -9.13
C HIS A 117 4.44 -6.03 -10.36
N GLY A 118 5.12 -5.64 -11.45
CA GLY A 118 4.54 -5.38 -12.77
C GLY A 118 3.62 -4.17 -12.84
N TRP A 119 3.08 -3.94 -14.04
CA TRP A 119 2.24 -2.80 -14.37
C TRP A 119 0.95 -2.73 -13.54
N MET A 120 0.39 -3.88 -13.16
CA MET A 120 -0.84 -3.94 -12.36
C MET A 120 -0.62 -3.76 -10.85
N SER A 121 0.59 -3.36 -10.41
CA SER A 121 0.92 -3.17 -8.99
C SER A 121 0.50 -4.38 -8.14
N ARG A 122 0.80 -5.59 -8.59
CA ARG A 122 0.40 -6.81 -7.88
C ARG A 122 1.15 -6.86 -6.55
N PRO A 123 0.45 -6.96 -5.40
CA PRO A 123 1.13 -7.09 -4.12
C PRO A 123 1.90 -8.41 -4.09
N THR A 124 3.15 -8.39 -3.65
CA THR A 124 4.04 -9.54 -3.61
C THR A 124 4.93 -9.46 -2.38
N TRP A 125 5.16 -10.59 -1.73
CA TRP A 125 6.06 -10.69 -0.59
C TRP A 125 7.45 -11.09 -1.06
N ARG A 126 8.46 -10.30 -0.71
CA ARG A 126 9.86 -10.69 -0.78
C ARG A 126 10.29 -11.16 0.59
N ILE A 127 10.71 -12.41 0.69
CA ILE A 127 11.01 -13.06 1.97
C ILE A 127 12.47 -13.48 1.97
N LEU A 128 13.15 -13.19 3.06
CA LEU A 128 14.52 -13.63 3.32
C LEU A 128 14.52 -14.49 4.58
N LEU A 129 14.99 -15.73 4.45
CA LEU A 129 15.01 -16.72 5.52
C LEU A 129 16.46 -17.07 5.83
N TYR A 130 16.86 -17.09 7.10
CA TYR A 130 18.19 -17.56 7.49
C TYR A 130 18.09 -18.89 8.22
N SER A 131 19.09 -19.77 8.07
CA SER A 131 19.19 -20.99 8.89
C SER A 131 19.31 -20.66 10.38
N ALA A 132 18.73 -21.49 11.25
CA ALA A 132 18.68 -21.28 12.70
C ALA A 132 20.03 -21.33 13.43
N GLU A 133 21.10 -21.76 12.76
CA GLU A 133 22.43 -21.87 13.32
C GLU A 133 23.15 -20.52 13.42
N ASN A 134 24.10 -20.39 14.35
CA ASN A 134 24.91 -19.18 14.53
C ASN A 134 26.41 -19.49 14.28
N PRO A 135 27.04 -18.93 13.23
CA PRO A 135 26.46 -18.03 12.22
C PRO A 135 25.57 -18.78 11.20
N PRO A 136 24.62 -18.08 10.53
CA PRO A 136 23.75 -18.71 9.55
C PRO A 136 24.54 -19.26 8.36
N ARG A 137 24.34 -20.53 8.00
CA ARG A 137 25.03 -21.19 6.87
C ARG A 137 24.21 -21.17 5.57
N ARG A 138 22.89 -20.94 5.64
CA ARG A 138 21.99 -20.93 4.47
C ARG A 138 21.06 -19.71 4.52
N ARG A 139 20.73 -19.19 3.33
CA ARG A 139 19.78 -18.09 3.10
C ARG A 139 18.91 -18.36 1.88
#